data_AF-A0A9E5RZ18-F1
#
_entry.id   AF-A0A9E5RZ18-F1
#
_cell.length_a   1.000
_cell.length_b   1.000
_cell.length_c   1.000
_cell.angle_alpha   90.00
_cell.angle_beta   90.00
_cell.angle_gamma   90.00
#
_symmetry.space_group_name_H-M   'P 1'
#
loop_
_entity.id
_entity.type
_entity.pdbx_description
1 polymer ?
#
loop_
_entity_poly.entity_id
_entity_poly.type
_entity_poly.pdbx_seq_one_letter_code
_entity_poly.pdbx_strand_id
1 'polypeptide(L)'
;MFKTATLWKWLYSNWETSSDRPTPGYTILLPVPGDLPVFLKIALEICSNQKPDNLVETIVIPDQSVPGFKELLQEWTKDYSISPIRLVNPKPLEQFISAYKNHPHHNYASQVIRGINATRSTHALLHDADLFITKDTFLNIHYEKCSNFHLSCLGVSPVWDSWYKEQGICHLTATWELIFDVNWARSFKPWEHRGHDNEIDGKPHTFDVTLLPQCKTSPELVQYHQEEWGFVHFNYVICTYRWFQKSKGSFEDDSFRILLIRSLINAFDKSDWKYDVPELDELVRGITDKSNCVTYTQQRTRENYVEFRSKLQTLIDSQLLNEEKASILTDSVGDFDKVFG
;
A
#
# COMPACT_ATOMS: atom_id res chain seq x y z
N MET A 1 23.62 -7.83 -23.71
CA MET A 1 22.96 -7.12 -22.57
C MET A 1 21.46 -7.17 -22.84
N PHE A 2 20.71 -8.11 -22.22
CA PHE A 2 19.26 -8.09 -22.31
C PHE A 2 18.78 -6.79 -21.66
N LYS A 3 18.09 -5.93 -22.41
CA LYS A 3 17.50 -4.71 -21.85
C LYS A 3 16.53 -5.13 -20.74
N THR A 4 16.70 -4.58 -19.54
CA THR A 4 15.89 -4.87 -18.35
C THR A 4 14.38 -4.70 -18.57
N ALA A 5 13.98 -3.89 -19.56
CA ALA A 5 12.60 -3.71 -19.99
C ALA A 5 11.96 -5.00 -20.56
N THR A 6 12.74 -5.84 -21.26
CA THR A 6 12.21 -7.04 -21.93
C THR A 6 12.05 -8.22 -20.96
N LEU A 7 12.88 -8.27 -19.91
CA LEU A 7 12.88 -9.35 -18.92
C LEU A 7 11.51 -9.47 -18.23
N TRP A 8 10.88 -8.35 -17.89
CA TRP A 8 9.60 -8.37 -17.18
C TRP A 8 8.43 -8.80 -18.06
N LYS A 9 8.41 -8.37 -19.32
CA LYS A 9 7.39 -8.81 -20.28
C LYS A 9 7.45 -10.32 -20.48
N TRP A 10 8.65 -10.90 -20.41
CA TRP A 10 8.84 -12.35 -20.46
C TRP A 10 8.40 -13.04 -19.17
N LEU A 11 8.89 -12.59 -17.99
CA LEU A 11 8.56 -13.16 -16.68
C LEU A 11 7.05 -13.13 -16.39
N TYR A 12 6.39 -12.04 -16.78
CA TYR A 12 4.97 -11.79 -16.52
C TYR A 12 4.14 -11.85 -17.81
N SER A 13 4.47 -12.80 -18.68
CA SER A 13 3.82 -12.99 -19.99
C SER A 13 2.45 -13.65 -19.91
N ASN A 14 2.20 -14.47 -18.88
CA ASN A 14 0.96 -15.21 -18.68
C ASN A 14 0.63 -15.31 -17.19
N TRP A 15 -0.66 -15.43 -16.89
CA TRP A 15 -1.14 -15.80 -15.56
C TRP A 15 -0.85 -17.27 -15.27
N GLU A 16 -0.59 -17.61 -14.02
CA GLU A 16 -0.13 -18.94 -13.64
C GLU A 16 -1.27 -19.92 -13.37
N THR A 17 -2.43 -19.40 -12.93
CA THR A 17 -3.60 -20.21 -12.60
C THR A 17 -4.87 -19.39 -12.75
N SER A 18 -5.85 -19.92 -13.47
CA SER A 18 -7.25 -19.55 -13.34
C SER A 18 -7.96 -20.67 -12.58
N SER A 19 -8.60 -20.36 -11.45
CA SER A 19 -9.61 -21.28 -10.92
C SER A 19 -10.73 -21.33 -11.95
N ASP A 20 -11.10 -22.53 -12.43
CA ASP A 20 -12.19 -22.68 -13.41
C ASP A 20 -13.55 -22.23 -12.84
N ARG A 21 -13.66 -22.09 -11.51
CA ARG A 21 -14.84 -21.59 -10.81
C ARG A 21 -14.42 -20.67 -9.66
N PRO A 22 -14.48 -19.34 -9.84
CA PRO A 22 -14.24 -18.42 -8.73
C PRO A 22 -15.38 -18.46 -7.71
N THR A 23 -15.05 -18.28 -6.43
CA THR A 23 -16.03 -18.14 -5.34
C THR A 23 -16.65 -16.73 -5.38
N PRO A 24 -17.99 -16.57 -5.37
CA PRO A 24 -18.61 -15.25 -5.24
C PRO A 24 -18.13 -14.52 -3.98
N GLY A 25 -17.80 -13.24 -4.09
CA GLY A 25 -17.24 -12.43 -3.02
C GLY A 25 -15.93 -11.75 -3.44
N TYR A 26 -15.21 -11.21 -2.46
CA TYR A 26 -13.92 -10.56 -2.70
C TYR A 26 -12.80 -11.14 -1.83
N THR A 27 -11.58 -11.01 -2.34
CA THR A 27 -10.34 -11.29 -1.62
C THR A 27 -9.62 -9.98 -1.37
N ILE A 28 -9.21 -9.72 -0.14
CA ILE A 28 -8.30 -8.61 0.16
C ILE A 28 -6.90 -9.05 -0.23
N LEU A 29 -6.27 -8.30 -1.14
CA LEU A 29 -4.86 -8.38 -1.43
C LEU A 29 -4.16 -7.37 -0.54
N LEU A 30 -3.27 -7.87 0.32
CA LEU A 30 -2.55 -7.07 1.29
C LEU A 30 -1.04 -7.08 1.00
N PRO A 31 -0.56 -6.23 0.06
CA PRO A 31 0.86 -5.98 -0.14
C PRO A 31 1.47 -5.33 1.10
N VAL A 32 2.50 -5.95 1.68
CA VAL A 32 3.17 -5.44 2.88
C VAL A 32 4.69 -5.48 2.74
N PRO A 33 5.42 -4.54 3.37
CA PRO A 33 6.86 -4.64 3.50
C PRO A 33 7.24 -5.77 4.47
N GLY A 34 7.92 -6.81 3.98
CA GLY A 34 8.21 -8.02 4.77
C GLY A 34 9.14 -7.83 5.98
N ASP A 35 9.91 -6.75 5.98
CA ASP A 35 10.84 -6.32 7.04
C ASP A 35 10.28 -5.20 7.92
N LEU A 36 9.10 -4.69 7.60
CA LEU A 36 8.41 -3.65 8.36
C LEU A 36 6.99 -4.12 8.76
N PRO A 37 6.89 -5.22 9.55
CA PRO A 37 5.63 -5.90 9.80
C PRO A 37 4.61 -5.08 10.59
N VAL A 38 4.98 -3.98 11.24
CA VAL A 38 4.00 -3.05 11.84
C VAL A 38 2.84 -2.71 10.88
N PHE A 39 3.10 -2.56 9.57
CA PHE A 39 2.04 -2.30 8.59
C PHE A 39 1.13 -3.51 8.33
N LEU A 40 1.65 -4.73 8.48
CA LEU A 40 0.79 -5.92 8.53
C LEU A 40 -0.12 -5.86 9.76
N LYS A 41 0.40 -5.52 10.95
CA LYS A 41 -0.41 -5.42 12.18
C LYS A 41 -1.54 -4.41 12.02
N ILE A 42 -1.20 -3.21 11.54
CA ILE A 42 -2.15 -2.13 11.29
C ILE A 42 -3.23 -2.59 10.32
N ALA A 43 -2.85 -3.09 9.15
CA ALA A 43 -3.81 -3.51 8.15
C ALA A 43 -4.71 -4.66 8.61
N LEU A 44 -4.18 -5.64 9.36
CA LEU A 44 -4.99 -6.71 9.96
C LEU A 44 -6.02 -6.14 10.94
N GLU A 45 -5.62 -5.19 11.79
CA GLU A 45 -6.52 -4.53 12.74
C GLU A 45 -7.62 -3.74 12.03
N ILE A 46 -7.26 -2.94 11.03
CA ILE A 46 -8.23 -2.17 10.23
C ILE A 46 -9.19 -3.09 9.49
N CYS A 47 -8.68 -4.13 8.81
CA CYS A 47 -9.51 -5.11 8.12
C CYS A 47 -10.41 -5.90 9.10
N SER A 48 -9.99 -6.12 10.34
CA SER A 48 -10.78 -6.83 11.35
C SER A 48 -11.98 -6.05 11.87
N ASN A 49 -11.94 -4.73 11.73
CA ASN A 49 -13.06 -3.85 12.08
C ASN A 49 -14.08 -3.72 10.93
N GLN A 50 -13.85 -4.38 9.79
CA GLN A 50 -14.75 -4.33 8.63
C GLN A 50 -15.77 -5.48 8.66
N LYS A 51 -16.97 -5.26 8.12
CA LYS A 51 -17.97 -6.31 8.00
C LYS A 51 -17.52 -7.40 7.01
N PRO A 52 -17.51 -8.69 7.41
CA PRO A 52 -16.94 -9.77 6.60
C PRO A 52 -17.92 -10.42 5.61
N ASP A 53 -19.14 -9.89 5.43
CA ASP A 53 -20.27 -10.58 4.77
C ASP A 53 -19.92 -11.19 3.40
N ASN A 54 -19.16 -10.47 2.56
CA ASN A 54 -18.72 -10.93 1.24
C ASN A 54 -17.21 -11.23 1.16
N LEU A 55 -16.50 -11.21 2.28
CA LEU A 55 -15.05 -11.43 2.34
C LEU A 55 -14.74 -12.93 2.32
N VAL A 56 -14.06 -13.40 1.28
CA VAL A 56 -13.70 -14.81 1.08
C VAL A 56 -12.40 -15.17 1.80
N GLU A 57 -11.36 -14.35 1.62
CA GLU A 57 -10.04 -14.53 2.24
C GLU A 57 -9.24 -13.22 2.22
N THR A 58 -8.24 -13.12 3.09
CA THR A 58 -7.19 -12.10 3.04
C THR A 58 -5.87 -12.74 2.62
N ILE A 59 -5.27 -12.26 1.54
CA ILE A 59 -3.96 -12.72 1.06
C ILE A 59 -2.90 -11.70 1.48
N VAL A 60 -2.01 -12.11 2.39
CA VAL A 60 -0.83 -11.34 2.79
C VAL A 60 0.29 -11.61 1.81
N ILE A 61 0.84 -10.56 1.21
CA ILE A 61 1.81 -10.67 0.11
C ILE A 61 3.04 -9.82 0.46
N PRO A 62 4.05 -10.37 1.14
CA PRO A 62 5.24 -9.59 1.45
C PRO A 62 6.07 -9.30 0.18
N ASP A 63 6.71 -8.14 0.14
CA ASP A 63 7.59 -7.75 -0.97
C ASP A 63 8.92 -8.52 -0.99
N GLN A 64 9.36 -8.98 0.17
CA GLN A 64 10.55 -9.82 0.36
C GLN A 64 10.29 -10.89 1.42
N SER A 65 11.04 -12.00 1.35
CA SER A 65 11.00 -13.02 2.40
C SER A 65 11.98 -12.66 3.50
N VAL A 66 11.46 -12.49 4.72
CA VAL A 66 12.25 -12.21 5.93
C VAL A 66 12.02 -13.32 6.95
N PRO A 67 13.09 -13.86 7.58
CA PRO A 67 12.94 -14.82 8.67
C PRO A 67 12.05 -14.28 9.79
N GLY A 68 11.20 -15.13 10.38
CA GLY A 68 10.31 -14.73 11.48
C GLY A 68 8.97 -14.13 11.03
N PHE A 69 8.86 -13.62 9.79
CA PHE A 69 7.64 -12.95 9.33
C PHE A 69 6.42 -13.88 9.33
N LYS A 70 6.61 -15.16 8.98
CA LYS A 70 5.53 -16.15 8.96
C LYS A 70 5.05 -16.47 10.37
N GLU A 71 5.97 -16.64 11.30
CA GLU A 71 5.70 -16.94 12.71
C GLU A 71 4.94 -15.77 13.35
N LEU A 72 5.39 -14.55 13.09
CA LEU A 72 4.75 -13.32 13.54
C LEU A 72 3.36 -13.13 12.92
N LEU A 73 3.18 -13.42 11.63
CA LEU A 73 1.84 -13.46 11.02
C LEU A 73 0.95 -14.46 11.78
N GLN A 74 1.40 -15.70 11.96
CA GLN A 74 0.63 -16.73 12.67
C GLN A 74 0.25 -16.33 14.10
N GLU A 75 1.13 -15.62 14.80
CA GLU A 75 0.83 -15.06 16.11
C GLU A 75 -0.28 -14.03 16.05
N TRP A 76 -0.12 -12.99 15.23
CA TRP A 76 -1.08 -11.88 15.16
C TRP A 76 -2.43 -12.31 14.59
N THR A 77 -2.48 -13.28 13.68
CA THR A 77 -3.75 -13.81 13.16
C THR A 77 -4.65 -14.42 14.24
N LYS A 78 -4.13 -14.77 15.43
CA LYS A 78 -4.93 -15.28 16.55
C LYS A 78 -5.80 -14.20 17.19
N ASP A 79 -5.37 -12.94 17.10
CA ASP A 79 -6.04 -11.81 17.74
C ASP A 79 -7.14 -11.21 16.86
N TYR A 80 -7.14 -11.54 15.56
CA TYR A 80 -8.04 -10.95 14.59
C TYR A 80 -9.03 -11.98 14.06
N SER A 81 -10.32 -11.74 14.29
CA SER A 81 -11.41 -12.52 13.69
C SER A 81 -11.66 -12.07 12.25
N ILE A 82 -10.64 -12.14 11.39
CA ILE A 82 -10.81 -11.92 9.95
C ILE A 82 -10.97 -13.25 9.22
N SER A 83 -11.56 -13.16 8.02
CA SER A 83 -11.65 -14.26 7.06
C SER A 83 -10.33 -15.03 6.93
N PRO A 84 -10.31 -16.26 6.41
CA PRO A 84 -9.10 -17.05 6.27
C PRO A 84 -7.93 -16.23 5.72
N ILE A 85 -6.81 -16.21 6.44
CA ILE A 85 -5.61 -15.46 6.07
C ILE A 85 -4.62 -16.41 5.42
N ARG A 86 -4.09 -16.03 4.26
CA ARG A 86 -3.11 -16.82 3.52
C ARG A 86 -1.88 -16.00 3.16
N LEU A 87 -0.71 -16.53 3.51
CA LEU A 87 0.57 -15.95 3.11
C LEU A 87 0.98 -16.42 1.71
N VAL A 88 1.28 -15.49 0.81
CA VAL A 88 1.80 -15.79 -0.53
C VAL A 88 3.17 -15.12 -0.73
N ASN A 89 4.20 -15.92 -0.47
CA ASN A 89 5.59 -15.48 -0.48
C ASN A 89 6.13 -15.16 -1.88
N PRO A 90 7.14 -14.27 -1.96
CA PRO A 90 7.85 -14.00 -3.20
C PRO A 90 8.58 -15.21 -3.73
N LYS A 91 8.54 -15.39 -5.05
CA LYS A 91 9.27 -16.45 -5.73
C LYS A 91 10.77 -16.16 -5.67
N PRO A 92 11.65 -17.18 -5.64
CA PRO A 92 13.10 -16.96 -5.54
C PRO A 92 13.66 -16.00 -6.60
N LEU A 93 13.20 -16.10 -7.84
CA LEU A 93 13.64 -15.20 -8.91
C LEU A 93 13.14 -13.76 -8.72
N GLU A 94 11.92 -13.57 -8.22
CA GLU A 94 11.40 -12.24 -7.89
C GLU A 94 12.21 -11.64 -6.75
N GLN A 95 12.50 -12.40 -5.69
CA GLN A 95 13.34 -11.96 -4.58
C GLN A 95 14.73 -11.52 -5.06
N PHE A 96 15.35 -12.29 -5.94
CA PHE A 96 16.64 -11.94 -6.51
C PHE A 96 16.60 -10.59 -7.25
N ILE A 97 15.56 -10.36 -8.07
CA ILE A 97 15.45 -9.12 -8.82
C ILE A 97 15.07 -7.94 -7.91
N SER A 98 14.18 -8.15 -6.95
CA SER A 98 13.81 -7.16 -5.93
C SER A 98 15.01 -6.76 -5.09
N ALA A 99 15.87 -7.70 -4.66
CA ALA A 99 17.09 -7.38 -3.94
C ALA A 99 18.06 -6.53 -4.79
N TYR A 100 18.17 -6.83 -6.09
CA TYR A 100 19.06 -6.08 -6.99
C TYR A 100 18.55 -4.66 -7.32
N LYS A 101 17.26 -4.51 -7.61
CA LYS A 101 16.67 -3.20 -7.97
C LYS A 101 16.27 -2.38 -6.76
N ASN A 102 15.78 -3.06 -5.73
CA ASN A 102 15.20 -2.55 -4.49
C ASN A 102 14.26 -1.34 -4.73
N HIS A 103 13.49 -1.39 -5.82
CA HIS A 103 12.67 -0.27 -6.28
C HIS A 103 11.23 -0.48 -5.82
N PRO A 104 10.65 0.43 -5.01
CA PRO A 104 9.38 0.19 -4.33
C PRO A 104 8.24 -0.11 -5.32
N HIS A 105 8.13 0.65 -6.42
CA HIS A 105 7.11 0.41 -7.44
C HIS A 105 7.23 -0.98 -8.11
N HIS A 106 8.44 -1.52 -8.20
CA HIS A 106 8.62 -2.85 -8.78
C HIS A 106 8.18 -3.95 -7.81
N ASN A 107 8.53 -3.79 -6.53
CA ASN A 107 8.11 -4.67 -5.46
C ASN A 107 6.57 -4.73 -5.38
N TYR A 108 5.93 -3.57 -5.31
CA TYR A 108 4.47 -3.43 -5.26
C TYR A 108 3.78 -4.12 -6.44
N ALA A 109 4.23 -3.83 -7.67
CA ALA A 109 3.62 -4.45 -8.85
C ALA A 109 3.76 -5.99 -8.86
N SER A 110 4.86 -6.53 -8.32
CA SER A 110 5.05 -7.97 -8.20
C SER A 110 4.13 -8.58 -7.15
N GLN A 111 3.87 -7.87 -6.05
CA GLN A 111 2.89 -8.26 -5.04
C GLN A 111 1.48 -8.29 -5.64
N VAL A 112 1.07 -7.26 -6.38
CA VAL A 112 -0.24 -7.19 -7.05
C VAL A 112 -0.44 -8.37 -8.01
N ILE A 113 0.52 -8.63 -8.91
CA ILE A 113 0.45 -9.77 -9.84
C ILE A 113 0.34 -11.11 -9.10
N ARG A 114 1.13 -11.28 -8.03
CA ARG A 114 1.09 -12.50 -7.22
C ARG A 114 -0.25 -12.67 -6.50
N GLY A 115 -0.80 -11.57 -6.00
CA GLY A 115 -2.14 -11.51 -5.41
C GLY A 115 -3.20 -11.96 -6.40
N ILE A 116 -3.27 -11.34 -7.58
CA ILE A 116 -4.23 -11.68 -8.63
C ILE A 116 -4.10 -13.15 -9.06
N ASN A 117 -2.88 -13.68 -9.19
CA ASN A 117 -2.64 -15.09 -9.48
C ASN A 117 -3.19 -16.01 -8.38
N ALA A 118 -3.07 -15.59 -7.13
CA ALA A 118 -3.46 -16.36 -5.96
C ALA A 118 -4.96 -16.24 -5.64
N THR A 119 -5.66 -15.21 -6.14
CA THR A 119 -7.07 -14.97 -5.87
C THR A 119 -7.98 -16.07 -6.43
N ARG A 120 -8.93 -16.51 -5.60
CA ARG A 120 -9.94 -17.51 -5.93
C ARG A 120 -11.36 -16.97 -5.95
N SER A 121 -11.58 -15.75 -5.48
CA SER A 121 -12.88 -15.07 -5.53
C SER A 121 -13.17 -14.44 -6.90
N THR A 122 -14.39 -13.94 -7.09
CA THR A 122 -14.76 -13.19 -8.31
C THR A 122 -14.13 -11.81 -8.35
N HIS A 123 -13.93 -11.18 -7.20
CA HIS A 123 -13.31 -9.85 -7.08
C HIS A 123 -12.07 -9.88 -6.20
N ALA A 124 -11.16 -8.95 -6.42
CA ALA A 124 -10.03 -8.69 -5.54
C ALA A 124 -10.00 -7.20 -5.18
N LEU A 125 -9.58 -6.91 -3.95
CA LEU A 125 -9.43 -5.56 -3.42
C LEU A 125 -7.96 -5.32 -3.11
N LEU A 126 -7.34 -4.30 -3.70
CA LEU A 126 -6.05 -3.80 -3.24
C LEU A 126 -6.28 -2.97 -2.00
N HIS A 127 -5.66 -3.37 -0.88
CA HIS A 127 -5.64 -2.60 0.35
C HIS A 127 -4.22 -2.13 0.63
N ASP A 128 -4.03 -0.82 0.71
CA ASP A 128 -2.75 -0.23 1.12
C ASP A 128 -2.55 -0.41 2.63
N ALA A 129 -1.38 -0.89 3.04
CA ALA A 129 -1.15 -1.32 4.43
C ALA A 129 -0.99 -0.14 5.43
N ASP A 130 -0.83 1.07 4.92
CA ASP A 130 -0.76 2.35 5.65
C ASP A 130 -2.08 3.15 5.56
N LEU A 131 -3.17 2.50 5.14
CA LEU A 131 -4.52 3.06 5.07
C LEU A 131 -5.34 2.75 6.33
N PHE A 132 -5.95 3.78 6.89
CA PHE A 132 -6.93 3.68 7.97
C PHE A 132 -8.32 3.97 7.43
N ILE A 133 -9.26 3.04 7.62
CA ILE A 133 -10.65 3.14 7.13
C ILE A 133 -11.56 3.43 8.32
N THR A 134 -12.25 4.56 8.31
CA THR A 134 -13.10 5.00 9.44
C THR A 134 -14.49 4.35 9.47
N LYS A 135 -14.98 3.88 8.31
CA LYS A 135 -16.30 3.25 8.18
C LYS A 135 -16.15 1.73 8.16
N ASP A 136 -16.82 1.05 9.10
CA ASP A 136 -16.81 -0.42 9.26
C ASP A 136 -17.51 -1.20 8.13
N THR A 137 -18.32 -0.51 7.32
CA THR A 137 -19.06 -1.10 6.19
C THR A 137 -18.40 -0.89 4.84
N PHE A 138 -17.31 -0.11 4.77
CA PHE A 138 -16.77 0.38 3.51
C PHE A 138 -16.36 -0.75 2.56
N LEU A 139 -15.54 -1.72 3.01
CA LEU A 139 -15.04 -2.77 2.12
C LEU A 139 -16.18 -3.61 1.51
N ASN A 140 -17.22 -3.89 2.29
CA ASN A 140 -18.39 -4.63 1.80
C ASN A 140 -19.18 -3.81 0.76
N ILE A 141 -19.42 -2.53 1.01
CA ILE A 141 -20.11 -1.64 0.06
C ILE A 141 -19.29 -1.45 -1.21
N HIS A 142 -17.96 -1.37 -1.10
CA HIS A 142 -17.06 -1.26 -2.23
C HIS A 142 -17.21 -2.47 -3.17
N TYR A 143 -17.24 -3.69 -2.61
CA TYR A 143 -17.53 -4.91 -3.35
C TYR A 143 -18.94 -4.93 -3.95
N GLU A 144 -19.97 -4.69 -3.14
CA GLU A 144 -21.36 -4.77 -3.60
C GLU A 144 -21.62 -3.80 -4.76
N LYS A 145 -21.08 -2.59 -4.68
CA LYS A 145 -21.18 -1.61 -5.75
C LYS A 145 -20.47 -2.08 -7.02
N CYS A 146 -19.22 -2.53 -6.93
CA CYS A 146 -18.50 -3.06 -8.08
C CYS A 146 -19.25 -4.21 -8.76
N SER A 147 -19.73 -5.16 -7.95
CA SER A 147 -20.45 -6.34 -8.43
C SER A 147 -21.83 -6.00 -9.03
N ASN A 148 -22.64 -5.18 -8.34
CA ASN A 148 -24.01 -4.85 -8.75
C ASN A 148 -24.07 -4.01 -10.02
N PHE A 149 -23.10 -3.12 -10.22
CA PHE A 149 -22.99 -2.31 -11.44
C PHE A 149 -22.15 -2.98 -12.53
N HIS A 150 -21.69 -4.21 -12.31
CA HIS A 150 -20.86 -4.98 -13.25
C HIS A 150 -19.62 -4.20 -13.72
N LEU A 151 -18.97 -3.49 -12.78
CA LEU A 151 -17.78 -2.69 -13.07
C LEU A 151 -16.57 -3.60 -13.23
N SER A 152 -15.66 -3.19 -14.12
CA SER A 152 -14.33 -3.81 -14.23
C SER A 152 -13.47 -3.47 -13.02
N CYS A 153 -13.51 -2.22 -12.58
CA CYS A 153 -12.91 -1.80 -11.32
C CYS A 153 -13.58 -0.54 -10.76
N LEU A 154 -13.51 -0.41 -9.44
CA LEU A 154 -14.03 0.71 -8.67
C LEU A 154 -12.97 1.12 -7.66
N GLY A 155 -12.55 2.38 -7.68
CA GLY A 155 -11.67 2.92 -6.65
C GLY A 155 -12.35 3.97 -5.77
N VAL A 156 -11.55 4.62 -4.93
CA VAL A 156 -12.03 5.58 -3.93
C VAL A 156 -11.91 7.04 -4.35
N SER A 157 -11.09 7.34 -5.36
CA SER A 157 -10.87 8.69 -5.87
C SER A 157 -10.54 8.66 -7.37
N PRO A 158 -10.62 9.80 -8.08
CA PRO A 158 -10.02 9.91 -9.41
C PRO A 158 -8.50 9.69 -9.34
N VAL A 159 -7.90 9.34 -10.47
CA VAL A 159 -6.43 9.29 -10.62
C VAL A 159 -5.81 10.66 -10.34
N TRP A 160 -4.65 10.70 -9.68
CA TRP A 160 -3.99 11.94 -9.26
C TRP A 160 -3.25 12.65 -10.40
N ASP A 161 -2.84 11.91 -11.42
CA ASP A 161 -2.01 12.41 -12.52
C ASP A 161 -2.86 13.24 -13.50
N SER A 162 -2.58 14.55 -13.59
CA SER A 162 -3.31 15.49 -14.45
C SER A 162 -3.13 15.20 -15.93
N TRP A 163 -2.06 14.49 -16.31
CA TRP A 163 -1.76 14.15 -17.69
C TRP A 163 -2.93 13.45 -18.38
N TYR A 164 -3.60 12.51 -17.70
CA TYR A 164 -4.75 11.79 -18.26
C TYR A 164 -5.88 12.75 -18.63
N LYS A 165 -6.21 13.69 -17.73
CA LYS A 165 -7.23 14.70 -17.97
C LYS A 165 -6.85 15.63 -19.13
N GLU A 166 -5.58 16.02 -19.22
CA GLU A 166 -5.06 16.82 -20.34
C GLU A 166 -5.16 16.08 -21.68
N GLN A 167 -5.15 14.74 -21.67
CA GLN A 167 -5.37 13.91 -22.86
C GLN A 167 -6.85 13.59 -23.12
N GLY A 168 -7.79 14.07 -22.29
CA GLY A 168 -9.22 13.79 -22.41
C GLY A 168 -9.66 12.47 -21.79
N ILE A 169 -8.79 11.81 -21.02
CA ILE A 169 -9.06 10.55 -20.32
C ILE A 169 -9.48 10.89 -18.88
N CYS A 170 -10.79 10.82 -18.60
CA CYS A 170 -11.37 11.29 -17.34
C CYS A 170 -12.02 10.18 -16.49
N HIS A 171 -12.00 8.93 -16.94
CA HIS A 171 -12.70 7.81 -16.27
C HIS A 171 -11.83 7.03 -15.28
N LEU A 172 -10.52 7.27 -15.24
CA LEU A 172 -9.59 6.48 -14.43
C LEU A 172 -9.76 6.75 -12.93
N THR A 173 -9.49 5.73 -12.14
CA THR A 173 -9.51 5.78 -10.69
C THR A 173 -8.15 5.47 -10.08
N ALA A 174 -7.89 6.01 -8.89
CA ALA A 174 -6.70 5.74 -8.13
C ALA A 174 -6.62 4.27 -7.69
N THR A 175 -5.39 3.81 -7.42
CA THR A 175 -5.07 2.39 -7.28
C THR A 175 -4.75 1.96 -5.85
N TRP A 176 -4.73 2.92 -4.91
CA TRP A 176 -4.34 2.73 -3.50
C TRP A 176 -5.44 2.08 -2.63
N GLU A 177 -6.68 2.06 -3.12
CA GLU A 177 -7.78 1.28 -2.56
C GLU A 177 -8.74 1.00 -3.73
N LEU A 178 -8.56 -0.17 -4.36
CA LEU A 178 -9.16 -0.51 -5.65
C LEU A 178 -9.74 -1.92 -5.60
N ILE A 179 -11.05 -2.05 -5.78
CA ILE A 179 -11.69 -3.33 -6.05
C ILE A 179 -11.86 -3.55 -7.55
N PHE A 180 -11.68 -4.78 -8.00
CA PHE A 180 -11.78 -5.12 -9.41
C PHE A 180 -12.25 -6.56 -9.64
N ASP A 181 -12.89 -6.78 -10.79
CA ASP A 181 -13.22 -8.12 -11.30
C ASP A 181 -11.91 -8.84 -11.68
N VAL A 182 -11.71 -10.03 -11.12
CA VAL A 182 -10.50 -10.82 -11.34
C VAL A 182 -10.36 -11.29 -12.79
N ASN A 183 -11.46 -11.56 -13.49
CA ASN A 183 -11.45 -11.89 -14.91
C ASN A 183 -11.08 -10.67 -15.76
N TRP A 184 -11.55 -9.47 -15.40
CA TRP A 184 -11.10 -8.24 -16.05
C TRP A 184 -9.58 -8.10 -15.92
N ALA A 185 -9.04 -8.20 -14.70
CA ALA A 185 -7.60 -8.11 -14.49
C ALA A 185 -6.84 -9.17 -15.29
N ARG A 186 -7.38 -10.41 -15.35
CA ARG A 186 -6.78 -11.52 -16.09
C ARG A 186 -6.92 -11.42 -17.62
N SER A 187 -7.78 -10.55 -18.14
CA SER A 187 -7.91 -10.30 -19.58
C SER A 187 -6.71 -9.55 -20.16
N PHE A 188 -5.95 -8.84 -19.31
CA PHE A 188 -4.69 -8.19 -19.65
C PHE A 188 -3.49 -9.09 -19.32
N LYS A 189 -2.35 -8.84 -19.95
CA LYS A 189 -1.12 -9.54 -19.57
C LYS A 189 -0.65 -9.07 -18.18
N PRO A 190 -0.10 -9.96 -17.34
CA PRO A 190 0.31 -9.55 -15.99
C PRO A 190 1.32 -8.38 -15.99
N TRP A 191 2.22 -8.30 -16.98
CA TRP A 191 3.16 -7.17 -17.09
C TRP A 191 2.49 -5.82 -17.35
N GLU A 192 1.28 -5.77 -17.91
CA GLU A 192 0.54 -4.53 -18.17
C GLU A 192 0.02 -3.89 -16.88
N HIS A 193 -0.13 -4.67 -15.81
CA HIS A 193 -0.53 -4.17 -14.48
C HIS A 193 0.61 -3.49 -13.72
N ARG A 194 1.82 -3.45 -14.27
CA ARG A 194 2.98 -2.86 -13.60
C ARG A 194 3.14 -1.40 -13.96
N GLY A 195 3.85 -0.64 -13.13
CA GLY A 195 4.36 0.66 -13.55
C GLY A 195 5.39 0.54 -14.69
N HIS A 196 5.15 1.18 -15.83
CA HIS A 196 6.05 1.15 -16.99
C HIS A 196 5.72 2.24 -18.04
N ASP A 197 6.72 2.57 -18.85
CA ASP A 197 6.52 3.43 -20.02
C ASP A 197 5.78 2.67 -21.13
N ASN A 198 4.73 3.28 -21.67
CA ASN A 198 3.99 2.77 -22.81
C ASN A 198 3.34 3.94 -23.57
N GLU A 199 2.44 3.62 -24.50
CA GLU A 199 1.70 4.58 -25.30
C GLU A 199 0.20 4.29 -25.24
N ILE A 200 -0.60 5.35 -25.18
CA ILE A 200 -2.06 5.30 -25.41
C ILE A 200 -2.39 6.36 -26.46
N ASP A 201 -3.10 5.97 -27.52
CA ASP A 201 -3.49 6.83 -28.65
C ASP A 201 -2.35 7.68 -29.24
N GLY A 202 -1.17 7.09 -29.43
CA GLY A 202 -0.01 7.81 -30.00
C GLY A 202 0.78 8.64 -28.99
N LYS A 203 0.40 8.66 -27.71
CA LYS A 203 1.00 9.52 -26.69
C LYS A 203 1.78 8.72 -25.64
N PRO A 204 3.10 8.95 -25.50
CA PRO A 204 3.91 8.24 -24.52
C PRO A 204 3.59 8.71 -23.10
N HIS A 205 3.57 7.77 -22.16
CA HIS A 205 3.34 8.06 -20.75
C HIS A 205 3.94 6.96 -19.85
N THR A 206 4.28 7.31 -18.61
CA THR A 206 4.69 6.36 -17.58
C THR A 206 3.46 5.99 -16.77
N PHE A 207 2.91 4.81 -17.02
CA PHE A 207 1.74 4.33 -16.30
C PHE A 207 2.15 3.86 -14.91
N ASP A 208 1.31 4.12 -13.91
CA ASP A 208 1.37 3.43 -12.62
C ASP A 208 0.66 2.06 -12.71
N VAL A 209 0.73 1.28 -11.63
CA VAL A 209 0.10 -0.02 -11.50
C VAL A 209 -1.37 0.02 -11.93
N THR A 210 -1.79 -0.95 -12.74
CA THR A 210 -3.14 -1.10 -13.34
C THR A 210 -3.70 0.07 -14.18
N LEU A 211 -3.04 1.24 -14.28
CA LEU A 211 -3.57 2.38 -15.04
C LEU A 211 -3.64 2.14 -16.55
N LEU A 212 -2.69 1.40 -17.13
CA LEU A 212 -2.75 1.02 -18.54
C LEU A 212 -3.97 0.12 -18.85
N PRO A 213 -4.22 -0.97 -18.11
CA PRO A 213 -5.48 -1.73 -18.18
C PRO A 213 -6.73 -0.85 -18.07
N GLN A 214 -6.78 0.09 -17.10
CA GLN A 214 -7.92 1.01 -16.97
C GLN A 214 -8.11 1.89 -18.23
N CYS A 215 -7.02 2.40 -18.83
CA CYS A 215 -7.09 3.18 -20.08
C CYS A 215 -7.66 2.36 -21.25
N LYS A 216 -7.36 1.06 -21.30
CA LYS A 216 -7.84 0.15 -22.35
C LYS A 216 -9.24 -0.41 -22.10
N THR A 217 -9.82 -0.09 -20.94
CA THR A 217 -11.15 -0.55 -20.53
C THR A 217 -12.20 0.49 -20.92
N SER A 218 -13.38 0.05 -21.32
CA SER A 218 -14.49 0.95 -21.64
C SER A 218 -14.76 1.91 -20.47
N PRO A 219 -14.88 3.23 -20.70
CA PRO A 219 -14.99 4.23 -19.63
C PRO A 219 -16.11 3.97 -18.62
N GLU A 220 -17.25 3.45 -19.06
CA GLU A 220 -18.42 3.16 -18.22
C GLU A 220 -18.18 2.04 -17.18
N LEU A 221 -17.16 1.20 -17.39
CA LEU A 221 -16.81 0.08 -16.51
C LEU A 221 -15.76 0.42 -15.45
N VAL A 222 -15.21 1.63 -15.49
CA VAL A 222 -14.24 2.14 -14.51
C VAL A 222 -14.89 3.30 -13.77
N GLN A 223 -15.01 3.18 -12.45
CA GLN A 223 -15.62 4.24 -11.65
C GLN A 223 -14.84 4.48 -10.36
N TYR A 224 -15.25 5.52 -9.64
CA TYR A 224 -14.83 5.75 -8.27
C TYR A 224 -16.02 6.22 -7.42
N HIS A 225 -15.91 6.05 -6.10
CA HIS A 225 -16.91 6.53 -5.16
C HIS A 225 -17.06 8.05 -5.21
N GLN A 226 -18.32 8.52 -5.25
CA GLN A 226 -18.62 9.96 -5.27
C GLN A 226 -18.79 10.53 -3.85
N GLU A 227 -18.98 9.66 -2.86
CA GLU A 227 -19.07 10.04 -1.45
C GLU A 227 -17.72 9.84 -0.76
N GLU A 228 -17.46 10.66 0.26
CA GLU A 228 -16.29 10.51 1.11
C GLU A 228 -16.53 9.41 2.13
N TRP A 229 -15.66 8.41 2.13
CA TRP A 229 -15.75 7.24 3.02
C TRP A 229 -14.87 7.35 4.27
N GLY A 230 -14.23 8.51 4.48
CA GLY A 230 -13.38 8.80 5.64
C GLY A 230 -12.15 7.89 5.70
N PHE A 231 -11.06 8.37 5.12
CA PHE A 231 -9.78 7.67 5.08
C PHE A 231 -8.69 8.52 5.73
N VAL A 232 -7.79 7.88 6.46
CA VAL A 232 -6.48 8.48 6.77
C VAL A 232 -5.42 7.65 6.09
N HIS A 233 -4.93 8.13 4.94
CA HIS A 233 -3.97 7.40 4.11
C HIS A 233 -2.63 8.09 4.07
N PHE A 234 -1.58 7.52 4.67
CA PHE A 234 -0.24 8.12 4.63
C PHE A 234 0.54 7.73 3.37
N ASN A 235 0.19 8.35 2.23
CA ASN A 235 0.84 8.10 0.94
C ASN A 235 2.38 8.08 1.01
N TYR A 236 2.98 7.14 0.27
CA TYR A 236 4.42 6.98 0.06
C TYR A 236 5.25 6.58 1.29
N VAL A 237 4.63 6.16 2.40
CA VAL A 237 5.39 5.77 3.61
C VAL A 237 6.31 4.59 3.34
N ILE A 238 5.79 3.52 2.73
CA ILE A 238 6.59 2.33 2.39
C ILE A 238 7.67 2.67 1.34
N CYS A 239 7.35 3.52 0.36
CA CYS A 239 8.33 3.98 -0.64
C CYS A 239 9.49 4.76 0.01
N THR A 240 9.16 5.65 0.95
CA THR A 240 10.14 6.46 1.68
C THR A 240 11.05 5.60 2.54
N TYR A 241 10.49 4.58 3.21
CA TYR A 241 11.28 3.59 3.95
C TYR A 241 12.29 2.86 3.05
N ARG A 242 11.87 2.42 1.85
CA ARG A 242 12.77 1.77 0.89
C ARG A 242 13.88 2.72 0.39
N TRP A 243 13.60 4.01 0.24
CA TRP A 243 14.63 5.01 -0.10
C TRP A 243 15.57 5.28 1.06
N PHE A 244 15.06 5.32 2.29
CA PHE A 244 15.86 5.43 3.51
C PHE A 244 16.84 4.25 3.63
N GLN A 245 16.37 3.00 3.49
CA GLN A 245 17.25 1.81 3.53
C GLN A 245 18.34 1.81 2.45
N LYS A 246 18.10 2.48 1.32
CA LYS A 246 19.09 2.63 0.23
C LYS A 246 20.10 3.74 0.48
N SER A 247 19.77 4.68 1.36
CA SER A 247 20.65 5.81 1.66
C SER A 247 21.93 5.30 2.32
N LYS A 248 23.09 5.81 1.87
CA LYS A 248 24.41 5.41 2.38
C LYS A 248 24.97 6.42 3.38
N GLY A 249 24.14 7.33 3.86
CA GLY A 249 24.50 8.46 4.71
C GLY A 249 23.25 9.08 5.30
N SER A 250 23.33 10.37 5.64
CA SER A 250 22.18 11.09 6.17
C SER A 250 21.01 11.13 5.19
N PHE A 251 19.81 10.84 5.68
CA PHE A 251 18.56 10.86 4.94
C PHE A 251 17.65 11.97 5.47
N GLU A 252 17.35 12.96 4.64
CA GLU A 252 16.38 13.99 5.01
C GLU A 252 14.96 13.42 4.89
N ASP A 253 14.28 13.25 6.02
CA ASP A 253 12.88 12.82 6.07
C ASP A 253 11.96 14.04 5.87
N ASP A 254 11.93 14.53 4.64
CA ASP A 254 11.30 15.80 4.26
C ASP A 254 9.79 15.88 4.53
N SER A 255 9.14 14.75 4.81
CA SER A 255 7.70 14.64 5.05
C SER A 255 7.39 13.91 6.37
N PHE A 256 8.37 13.74 7.26
CA PHE A 256 8.23 13.08 8.57
C PHE A 256 7.66 11.65 8.50
N ARG A 257 7.93 10.91 7.41
CA ARG A 257 7.43 9.55 7.21
C ARG A 257 8.24 8.53 7.98
N ILE A 258 9.54 8.73 8.18
CA ILE A 258 10.36 7.87 9.05
C ILE A 258 9.96 8.10 10.51
N LEU A 259 9.71 9.35 10.91
CA LEU A 259 9.10 9.66 12.20
C LEU A 259 7.76 8.94 12.37
N LEU A 260 6.86 9.06 11.41
CA LEU A 260 5.57 8.36 11.42
C LEU A 260 5.72 6.85 11.62
N ILE A 261 6.61 6.21 10.84
CA ILE A 261 6.83 4.77 10.94
C ILE A 261 7.28 4.41 12.36
N ARG A 262 8.23 5.15 12.94
CA ARG A 262 8.69 4.90 14.31
C ARG A 262 7.56 5.09 15.33
N SER A 263 6.75 6.14 15.20
CA SER A 263 5.58 6.35 16.06
C SER A 263 4.59 5.19 15.97
N LEU A 264 4.33 4.70 14.75
CA LEU A 264 3.46 3.54 14.52
C LEU A 264 4.04 2.24 15.08
N ILE A 265 5.35 2.01 14.94
CA ILE A 265 6.03 0.85 15.57
C ILE A 265 5.77 0.88 17.07
N ASN A 266 6.07 2.00 17.72
CA ASN A 266 5.92 2.14 19.17
C ASN A 266 4.46 1.94 19.63
N ALA A 267 3.48 2.36 18.82
CA ALA A 267 2.06 2.25 19.16
C ALA A 267 1.47 0.85 18.89
N PHE A 268 1.86 0.19 17.81
CA PHE A 268 1.18 -1.03 17.33
C PHE A 268 1.96 -2.32 17.57
N ASP A 269 3.29 -2.26 17.58
CA ASP A 269 4.10 -3.46 17.68
C ASP A 269 4.80 -3.56 19.04
N LYS A 270 4.37 -4.56 19.82
CA LYS A 270 4.97 -4.92 21.11
C LYS A 270 5.88 -6.15 21.03
N SER A 271 6.16 -6.63 19.82
CA SER A 271 7.07 -7.76 19.57
C SER A 271 8.53 -7.33 19.68
N ASP A 272 9.44 -8.31 19.77
CA ASP A 272 10.88 -8.09 19.73
C ASP A 272 11.42 -7.93 18.29
N TRP A 273 10.57 -7.58 17.32
CA TRP A 273 11.01 -7.39 15.94
C TRP A 273 12.01 -6.25 15.84
N LYS A 274 13.14 -6.50 15.18
CA LYS A 274 14.19 -5.49 14.99
C LYS A 274 13.93 -4.74 13.70
N TYR A 275 13.64 -3.45 13.83
CA TYR A 275 13.41 -2.54 12.73
C TYR A 275 14.69 -1.80 12.34
N ASP A 276 14.87 -1.52 11.04
CA ASP A 276 15.97 -0.66 10.54
C ASP A 276 15.70 0.83 10.81
N VAL A 277 14.47 1.18 11.16
CA VAL A 277 14.07 2.55 11.49
C VAL A 277 14.80 2.98 12.77
N PRO A 278 15.37 4.19 12.89
CA PRO A 278 16.03 4.63 14.12
C PRO A 278 15.06 4.77 15.30
N GLU A 279 15.57 4.70 16.52
CA GLU A 279 14.78 4.96 17.73
C GLU A 279 14.41 6.45 17.84
N LEU A 280 13.39 6.77 18.65
CA LEU A 280 12.82 8.12 18.68
C LEU A 280 13.84 9.18 19.14
N ASP A 281 14.67 8.87 20.12
CA ASP A 281 15.72 9.79 20.58
C ASP A 281 16.74 10.09 19.47
N GLU A 282 17.06 9.10 18.63
CA GLU A 282 17.93 9.28 17.48
C GLU A 282 17.27 10.18 16.42
N LEU A 283 15.97 10.02 16.16
CA LEU A 283 15.24 10.90 15.25
C LEU A 283 15.21 12.34 15.76
N VAL A 284 15.00 12.55 17.07
CA VAL A 284 15.03 13.89 17.69
C VAL A 284 16.41 14.55 17.53
N ARG A 285 17.52 13.81 17.65
CA ARG A 285 18.88 14.37 17.37
C ARG A 285 18.98 14.94 15.95
N GLY A 286 18.31 14.31 14.98
CA GLY A 286 18.26 14.73 13.57
C GLY A 286 17.63 16.10 13.29
N ILE A 287 16.92 16.67 14.26
CA ILE A 287 16.38 18.04 14.17
C ILE A 287 17.50 19.08 14.05
N THR A 288 18.64 18.83 14.70
CA THR A 288 19.75 19.80 14.77
C THR A 288 21.07 19.24 14.24
N ASP A 289 21.31 17.94 14.35
CA ASP A 289 22.54 17.29 13.91
C ASP A 289 22.43 16.83 12.45
N LYS A 290 23.10 17.56 11.55
CA LYS A 290 23.16 17.24 10.11
C LYS A 290 23.93 15.95 9.80
N SER A 291 24.68 15.41 10.76
CA SER A 291 25.41 14.16 10.59
C SER A 291 24.60 12.93 11.00
N ASN A 292 23.43 13.13 11.59
CA ASN A 292 22.55 12.05 12.02
C ASN A 292 22.04 11.22 10.83
N CYS A 293 21.70 9.96 11.09
CA CYS A 293 21.22 9.03 10.06
C CYS A 293 19.95 9.53 9.37
N VAL A 294 19.04 10.16 10.13
CA VAL A 294 17.83 10.83 9.62
C VAL A 294 17.86 12.28 10.08
N THR A 295 17.56 13.21 9.18
CA THR A 295 17.60 14.65 9.45
C THR A 295 16.31 15.37 9.08
N TYR A 296 16.11 16.53 9.71
CA TYR A 296 14.95 17.43 9.51
C TYR A 296 15.41 18.89 9.39
N THR A 297 16.53 19.11 8.71
CA THR A 297 17.26 20.39 8.77
C THR A 297 16.90 21.35 7.64
N GLN A 298 16.21 20.88 6.60
CA GLN A 298 15.89 21.70 5.44
C GLN A 298 14.63 22.54 5.68
N GLN A 299 14.60 23.75 5.09
CA GLN A 299 13.45 24.66 5.21
C GLN A 299 12.15 24.03 4.70
N ARG A 300 12.20 23.34 3.56
CA ARG A 300 11.05 22.59 3.02
C ARG A 300 10.50 21.53 3.97
N THR A 301 11.38 20.87 4.74
CA THR A 301 10.99 19.88 5.73
C THR A 301 10.18 20.54 6.83
N ARG A 302 10.62 21.71 7.31
CA ARG A 302 9.87 22.49 8.31
C ARG A 302 8.47 22.86 7.81
N GLU A 303 8.36 23.27 6.56
CA GLU A 303 7.07 23.66 5.94
C GLU A 303 6.09 22.48 5.85
N ASN A 304 6.60 21.27 5.63
CA ASN A 304 5.78 20.05 5.55
C ASN A 304 5.28 19.54 6.91
N TYR A 305 5.82 20.04 8.03
CA TYR A 305 5.45 19.55 9.37
C TYR A 305 3.98 19.78 9.68
N VAL A 306 3.42 20.92 9.27
CA VAL A 306 2.01 21.27 9.52
C VAL A 306 1.07 20.25 8.86
N GLU A 307 1.36 19.87 7.62
CA GLU A 307 0.58 18.86 6.89
C GLU A 307 0.68 17.49 7.58
N PHE A 308 1.90 17.05 7.89
CA PHE A 308 2.14 15.81 8.62
C PHE A 308 1.37 15.78 9.95
N ARG A 309 1.52 16.82 10.77
CA ARG A 309 0.94 16.90 12.10
C ARG A 309 -0.59 16.94 12.06
N SER A 310 -1.17 17.67 11.11
CA SER A 310 -2.62 17.72 10.89
C SER A 310 -3.18 16.34 10.52
N LYS A 311 -2.49 15.62 9.64
CA LYS A 311 -2.90 14.27 9.23
C LYS A 311 -2.77 13.24 10.36
N LEU A 312 -1.69 13.31 11.14
CA LEU A 312 -1.53 12.49 12.34
C LEU A 312 -2.61 12.79 13.38
N GLN A 313 -2.96 14.07 13.57
CA GLN A 313 -4.04 14.45 14.47
C GLN A 313 -5.38 13.87 14.02
N THR A 314 -5.64 13.86 12.71
CA THR A 314 -6.85 13.25 12.14
C THR A 314 -6.94 11.76 12.49
N LEU A 315 -5.82 11.04 12.46
CA LEU A 315 -5.78 9.64 12.91
C LEU A 315 -6.06 9.52 14.42
N ILE A 316 -5.41 10.34 15.25
CA ILE A 316 -5.61 10.35 16.71
C ILE A 316 -7.08 10.61 17.07
N ASP A 317 -7.73 11.54 16.38
CA ASP A 317 -9.11 11.94 16.64
C ASP A 317 -10.15 11.00 16.00
N SER A 318 -9.73 10.09 15.11
CA SER A 318 -10.62 9.24 14.29
C SER A 318 -11.38 8.15 15.07
N GLN A 319 -11.07 7.95 16.35
CA GLN A 319 -11.57 6.84 17.19
C GLN A 319 -11.17 5.43 16.70
N LEU A 320 -10.31 5.33 15.68
CA LEU A 320 -9.75 4.05 15.23
C LEU A 320 -8.68 3.50 16.19
N LEU A 321 -8.14 4.34 17.06
CA LEU A 321 -7.13 4.01 18.03
C LEU A 321 -7.73 3.93 19.43
N ASN A 322 -7.24 3.01 20.24
CA ASN A 322 -7.49 3.06 21.68
C ASN A 322 -6.67 4.19 22.34
N GLU A 323 -7.01 4.52 23.59
CA GLU A 323 -6.38 5.63 24.33
C GLU A 323 -4.86 5.46 24.46
N GLU A 324 -4.38 4.22 24.67
CA GLU A 324 -2.95 3.91 24.79
C GLU A 324 -2.20 4.26 23.50
N LYS A 325 -2.68 3.79 22.34
CA LYS A 325 -2.07 4.06 21.03
C LYS A 325 -2.11 5.55 20.69
N ALA A 326 -3.24 6.20 20.95
CA ALA A 326 -3.39 7.64 20.74
C ALA A 326 -2.40 8.46 21.58
N SER A 327 -2.20 8.08 22.85
CA SER A 327 -1.18 8.69 23.72
C SER A 327 0.22 8.49 23.17
N ILE A 328 0.59 7.26 22.79
CA ILE A 328 1.93 6.98 22.24
C ILE A 328 2.21 7.79 20.98
N LEU A 329 1.25 7.91 20.06
CA LEU A 329 1.40 8.73 18.86
C LEU A 329 1.55 10.23 19.19
N THR A 330 0.79 10.72 20.17
CA THR A 330 0.89 12.11 20.64
C THR A 330 2.25 12.40 21.26
N ASP A 331 2.72 11.51 22.13
CA ASP A 331 4.01 11.65 22.82
C ASP A 331 5.19 11.57 21.83
N SER A 332 5.07 10.73 20.80
CA SER A 332 6.11 10.53 19.80
C SER A 332 6.48 11.78 18.99
N VAL A 333 5.57 12.75 18.89
CA VAL A 333 5.81 14.00 18.16
C VAL A 333 6.07 15.20 19.07
N GLY A 334 6.04 15.03 20.39
CA GLY A 334 6.09 16.16 21.34
C GLY A 334 7.35 17.02 21.25
N ASP A 335 8.52 16.43 20.98
CA ASP A 335 9.75 17.22 20.78
C ASP A 335 9.82 17.89 19.41
N PHE A 336 9.18 17.30 18.40
CA PHE A 336 9.04 17.91 17.08
C PHE A 336 8.06 19.10 17.12
N ASP A 337 6.95 18.97 17.86
CA ASP A 337 5.97 20.05 18.09
C ASP A 337 6.62 21.28 18.72
N LYS A 338 7.57 21.11 19.64
CA LYS A 338 8.30 22.25 20.26
C LYS A 338 9.17 23.03 19.27
N VAL A 339 9.61 22.40 18.17
CA VAL A 339 10.57 22.98 17.23
C VAL A 339 9.90 23.45 15.94
N PHE A 340 8.86 22.76 15.50
CA PHE A 340 8.20 22.97 14.21
C PHE A 340 6.72 23.38 14.33
N GLY A 341 6.11 23.26 15.52
CA GLY A 341 4.70 23.55 15.77
C GLY A 341 4.35 25.00 16.08
#